data_AF-A0A917J6N1-F1
#
_entry.id   AF-A0A917J6N1-F1
#
_cell.length_a   1.000
_cell.length_b   1.000
_cell.length_c   1.000
_cell.angle_alpha   90.00
_cell.angle_beta   90.00
_cell.angle_gamma   90.00
#
_symmetry.space_group_name_H-M   'P 1'
#
loop_
_entity.id
_entity.type
_entity.pdbx_description
1 polymer ?
#
loop_
_entity_poly.entity_id
_entity_poly.type
_entity_poly.pdbx_seq_one_letter_code
_entity_poly.pdbx_strand_id
1 'polypeptide(L)' 'MNQDTNKPSSLGFYSADGHFQQVTSLTSHSLEFVSKSRLELEDLLKHNLLLERYEKCALIRDELLKRKLA' A
#
# COMPACT_ATOMS: atom_id res chain seq x y z
N MET A 1 10.61 21.05 19.81
CA MET A 1 10.75 19.65 19.38
C MET A 1 10.03 19.51 18.05
N ASN A 2 10.75 19.61 16.94
CA ASN A 2 10.19 19.45 15.60
C ASN A 2 10.12 17.96 15.30
N GLN A 3 8.90 17.41 15.32
CA GLN A 3 8.64 16.04 14.88
C GLN A 3 8.39 16.07 13.37
N ASP A 4 9.41 15.74 12.59
CA ASP A 4 9.29 15.42 11.17
C ASP A 4 8.61 14.05 11.00
N THR A 5 7.30 13.97 11.24
CA THR A 5 6.51 12.72 11.20
C THR A 5 6.06 12.29 9.80
N ASN A 6 6.50 12.97 8.75
CA ASN A 6 6.07 12.71 7.37
C ASN A 6 7.12 11.99 6.50
N LYS A 7 8.01 11.17 7.10
CA LYS A 7 8.82 10.24 6.30
C LYS A 7 8.09 8.91 6.22
N PRO A 8 7.72 8.41 5.02
CA PRO A 8 7.16 7.08 4.89
C PRO A 8 8.17 6.09 5.44
N SER A 9 7.81 5.34 6.50
CA SER A 9 8.65 4.27 7.03
C SER A 9 9.03 3.34 5.89
N SER A 10 10.31 3.36 5.50
CA SER A 10 10.81 2.53 4.41
C SER A 10 10.73 1.07 4.84
N LEU A 11 9.93 0.27 4.14
CA LEU A 11 9.86 -1.17 4.35
C LEU A 11 10.94 -1.85 3.52
N GLY A 12 11.56 -2.87 4.09
CA GLY A 12 12.69 -3.57 3.48
C GLY A 12 13.08 -4.80 4.27
N PHE A 13 14.11 -5.50 3.81
CA PHE A 13 14.67 -6.66 4.49
C PHE A 13 16.18 -6.49 4.68
N TYR A 14 16.73 -7.17 5.66
CA TYR A 14 18.18 -7.26 5.84
C TYR A 14 18.71 -8.44 5.03
N SER A 15 19.70 -8.16 4.21
CA SER A 15 20.48 -9.19 3.51
C SER A 15 21.39 -9.93 4.49
N ALA A 16 21.89 -11.11 4.10
CA ALA A 16 22.72 -11.96 4.95
C ALA A 16 24.05 -11.30 5.37
N ASP A 17 24.48 -10.28 4.65
CA ASP A 17 25.64 -9.42 4.90
C ASP A 17 25.32 -8.22 5.81
N GLY A 18 24.08 -8.11 6.29
CA GLY A 18 23.64 -7.05 7.20
C GLY A 18 23.18 -5.75 6.53
N HIS A 19 23.17 -5.68 5.19
CA HIS A 19 22.69 -4.49 4.48
C HIS A 19 21.16 -4.44 4.43
N PHE A 20 20.58 -3.27 4.73
CA PHE A 20 19.14 -3.04 4.59
C PHE A 20 18.79 -2.76 3.12
N GLN A 21 18.00 -3.64 2.51
CA GLN A 21 17.46 -3.48 1.17
C GLN A 21 16.03 -2.97 1.26
N GLN A 22 15.83 -1.71 0.85
CA GLN A 22 14.50 -1.11 0.78
C GLN A 22 13.70 -1.72 -0.37
N VAL A 23 12.48 -2.16 -0.09
CA VAL A 23 11.53 -2.58 -1.12
C VAL A 23 10.70 -1.35 -1.51
N THR A 24 11.11 -0.67 -2.57
CA THR A 24 10.48 0.58 -3.03
C THR A 24 9.02 0.41 -3.46
N SER A 25 8.59 -0.83 -3.78
CA SER A 25 7.19 -1.16 -4.09
C SER A 25 6.30 -1.34 -2.86
N LEU A 26 6.89 -1.47 -1.66
CA LEU A 26 6.18 -1.65 -0.40
C LEU A 26 6.18 -0.32 0.36
N THR A 27 5.11 0.44 0.17
CA THR A 27 4.72 1.51 1.11
C THR A 27 3.79 0.93 2.17
N SER A 28 3.78 1.51 3.37
CA SER A 28 2.81 1.14 4.42
C SER A 28 1.37 1.17 3.92
N HIS A 29 1.06 2.10 3.03
CA HIS A 29 -0.25 2.23 2.36
C HIS A 29 -0.55 1.05 1.43
N SER A 30 0.44 0.54 0.68
CA SER A 30 0.23 -0.64 -0.15
C SER A 30 0.05 -1.94 0.66
N LEU A 31 0.71 -2.06 1.82
CA LEU A 31 0.54 -3.25 2.68
C LEU A 31 -0.89 -3.44 3.16
N GLU A 32 -1.61 -2.34 3.42
CA GLU A 32 -3.01 -2.38 3.85
C GLU A 32 -3.86 -3.19 2.85
N PHE A 33 -3.58 -3.04 1.55
CA PHE A 33 -4.33 -3.68 0.47
C PHE A 33 -3.77 -5.05 0.08
N VAL A 34 -2.45 -5.29 0.21
CA VAL A 34 -1.81 -6.59 -0.12
C VAL A 34 -2.42 -7.75 0.70
N SER A 35 -2.73 -7.51 1.98
CA SER A 35 -3.32 -8.54 2.85
C SER A 35 -4.81 -8.84 2.58
N LYS A 36 -5.49 -8.00 1.78
CA LYS A 36 -6.93 -8.17 1.48
C LYS A 36 -7.12 -9.10 0.30
N SER A 37 -8.21 -9.85 0.31
CA SER A 37 -8.69 -10.60 -0.84
C SER A 37 -9.24 -9.67 -1.92
N ARG A 38 -9.41 -10.20 -3.14
CA ARG A 38 -9.95 -9.41 -4.26
C ARG A 38 -11.36 -8.87 -3.97
N LEU A 39 -12.23 -9.69 -3.40
CA LEU A 39 -13.61 -9.29 -3.07
C LEU A 39 -13.63 -8.16 -2.04
N GLU A 40 -12.78 -8.26 -1.00
CA GLU A 40 -12.66 -7.20 0.00
C GLU A 40 -12.15 -5.88 -0.60
N LEU A 41 -11.23 -5.93 -1.57
CA LEU A 41 -10.76 -4.74 -2.27
C LEU A 41 -11.87 -4.11 -3.13
N GLU A 42 -12.68 -4.92 -3.80
CA GLU A 42 -13.83 -4.42 -4.58
C GLU A 42 -14.89 -3.76 -3.68
N ASP A 43 -15.16 -4.33 -2.49
CA ASP A 43 -16.08 -3.73 -1.51
C ASP A 43 -15.49 -2.47 -0.87
N LEU A 44 -14.19 -2.47 -0.55
CA LEU A 44 -13.48 -1.27 -0.08
C LEU A 44 -13.51 -0.14 -1.10
N LEU A 45 -13.39 -0.46 -2.40
CA LEU A 45 -13.47 0.53 -3.46
C LEU A 45 -14.85 1.20 -3.49
N LYS A 46 -15.93 0.39 -3.45
CA LYS A 46 -17.31 0.91 -3.41
C LYS A 46 -17.54 1.79 -2.19
N HIS A 47 -17.07 1.35 -1.02
CA HIS A 47 -17.22 2.11 0.23
C HIS A 47 -16.48 3.45 0.18
N ASN A 48 -15.22 3.46 -0.30
CA ASN A 48 -14.46 4.70 -0.40
C ASN A 48 -14.98 5.64 -1.50
N LEU A 49 -15.60 5.10 -2.57
CA LEU A 49 -16.26 5.89 -3.59
C LEU A 49 -17.46 6.66 -3.03
N LEU A 50 -18.28 6.02 -2.20
CA LEU A 50 -19.41 6.68 -1.52
C LEU A 50 -18.96 7.78 -0.56
N LEU A 51 -17.77 7.66 0.00
CA LEU A 51 -17.16 8.65 0.89
C LEU A 51 -16.31 9.70 0.15
N GLU A 52 -16.30 9.67 -1.19
CA GLU A 52 -15.53 10.59 -2.04
C GLU A 52 -14.01 10.59 -1.75
N ARG A 53 -13.48 9.48 -1.25
CA ARG A 53 -12.04 9.33 -0.91
C ARG A 53 -11.24 8.86 -2.12
N TYR A 54 -11.18 9.70 -3.15
CA TYR A 54 -10.62 9.32 -4.45
C TYR A 54 -9.15 8.89 -4.42
N GLU A 55 -8.34 9.46 -3.53
CA GLU A 55 -6.94 9.05 -3.36
C GLU A 55 -6.84 7.58 -2.90
N LYS A 56 -7.67 7.16 -1.95
CA LYS A 56 -7.75 5.76 -1.53
C LYS A 56 -8.30 4.86 -2.65
N CYS A 57 -9.28 5.35 -3.40
CA CYS A 57 -9.81 4.61 -4.55
C CYS A 57 -8.73 4.34 -5.61
N ALA A 58 -7.83 5.30 -5.86
CA ALA A 58 -6.72 5.12 -6.79
C ALA A 58 -5.75 4.02 -6.32
N LEU A 59 -5.38 4.03 -5.03
CA LEU A 59 -4.50 3.00 -4.46
C LEU A 59 -5.10 1.59 -4.53
N ILE A 60 -6.39 1.45 -4.20
CA ILE A 60 -7.12 0.17 -4.27
C ILE A 60 -7.20 -0.31 -5.73
N ARG A 61 -7.47 0.60 -6.67
CA ARG A 61 -7.54 0.27 -8.10
C ARG A 61 -6.19 -0.21 -8.63
N ASP A 62 -5.11 0.46 -8.25
CA ASP A 62 -3.77 0.08 -8.68
C ASP A 62 -3.38 -1.31 -8.16
N GLU A 63 -3.77 -1.64 -6.91
CA GLU A 63 -3.59 -2.98 -6.35
C GLU A 63 -4.42 -4.04 -7.09
N LEU A 64 -5.69 -3.75 -7.42
CA LEU A 64 -6.53 -4.65 -8.22
C LEU A 64 -5.95 -4.88 -9.62
N LEU A 65 -5.37 -3.84 -10.24
CA LEU A 65 -4.72 -3.95 -11.55
C LEU A 65 -3.46 -4.80 -11.50
N LYS A 66 -2.61 -4.62 -10.47
CA LYS A 66 -1.41 -5.48 -10.26
C LYS A 66 -1.78 -6.95 -10.21
N ARG A 67 -2.87 -7.31 -9.53
CA ARG A 67 -3.34 -8.69 -9.38
C ARG A 67 -4.02 -9.28 -10.61
N LYS A 68 -4.41 -8.44 -11.58
CA LYS A 68 -4.94 -8.90 -12.87
C LYS A 68 -3.82 -9.19 -13.87
N LEU A 69 -2.66 -8.56 -13.69
CA LEU A 69 -1.47 -8.72 -14.52
C LEU A 69 -0.48 -9.77 -13.99
N ALA A 70 -0.62 -10.18 -12.72
CA ALA A 70 0.10 -11.29 -12.09
C ALA A 70 -0.67 -12.61 -12.23
#